data_AF-A0A951RFQ8-F1
#
_entry.id   AF-A0A951RFQ8-F1
#
_cell.length_a   1.000
_cell.length_b   1.000
_cell.length_c   1.000
_cell.angle_alpha   90.00
_cell.angle_beta   90.00
_cell.angle_gamma   90.00
#
_symmetry.space_group_name_H-M   'P 1'
#
loop_
_entity.id
_entity.type
_entity.pdbx_description
1 polymer ?
#
loop_
_entity_poly.entity_id
_entity_poly.type
_entity_poly.pdbx_seq_one_letter_code
_entity_poly.pdbx_strand_id
1 'polypeptide(L)'
;MSKNLFLLALLFVQCGNLAVNDSSKCDVINEKTAKLVYDYYFNNDLLLLDSALIYIDEGLKKCNKYEKLFSLRKLGVLSLKQNYNDALQFIESFDENMFGELPYFKNFLNNRFIAMQAHFVGDSVTRNSYLNEIVAEIDLFLSMNDKEIKALLKLSDVNEILENPLTTSLMQYYYYKALLEGAENVKVKLNLLYRNQMISEEFKDILISIFDEDFLVFVGF
;
A
#
# COMPACT_ATOMS: atom_id res chain seq x y z
N MET A 1 15.95 -6.11 67.79
CA MET A 1 14.57 -5.97 68.31
C MET A 1 13.79 -5.06 67.38
N SER A 2 12.68 -5.59 66.84
CA SER A 2 11.48 -4.92 66.30
C SER A 2 11.60 -3.82 65.24
N LYS A 3 10.70 -3.63 64.28
CA LYS A 3 9.61 -4.38 63.62
C LYS A 3 9.14 -3.40 62.50
N ASN A 4 8.68 -3.97 61.39
CA ASN A 4 7.93 -3.36 60.27
C ASN A 4 7.05 -2.13 60.58
N LEU A 5 6.94 -1.20 59.61
CA LEU A 5 5.70 -0.74 58.93
C LEU A 5 6.06 0.42 57.96
N PHE A 6 6.22 0.24 56.65
CA PHE A 6 5.19 0.20 55.59
C PHE A 6 4.14 1.34 55.61
N LEU A 7 4.25 2.18 54.55
CA LEU A 7 3.20 2.91 53.81
C LEU A 7 2.18 3.78 54.56
N LEU A 8 2.18 5.09 54.24
CA LEU A 8 1.03 5.75 53.61
C LEU A 8 1.44 7.17 53.14
N ALA A 9 1.62 7.35 51.84
CA ALA A 9 1.50 8.66 51.20
C ALA A 9 0.51 8.48 50.04
N LEU A 10 -0.77 8.66 50.37
CA LEU A 10 -1.86 8.84 49.42
C LEU A 10 -1.62 10.16 48.70
N LEU A 11 -0.85 10.12 47.62
CA LEU A 11 -0.99 11.10 46.54
C LEU A 11 -2.16 10.64 45.68
N PHE A 12 -3.34 11.13 46.04
CA PHE A 12 -4.44 11.28 45.08
C PHE A 12 -4.01 12.28 44.01
N VAL A 13 -3.19 11.85 43.07
CA VAL A 13 -3.29 12.38 41.70
C VAL A 13 -4.47 11.63 41.12
N GLN A 14 -5.64 12.27 41.19
CA GLN A 14 -6.74 11.93 40.32
C GLN A 14 -6.21 12.10 38.89
N CYS A 15 -5.70 11.00 38.31
CA CYS A 15 -5.74 10.80 36.88
C CYS A 15 -7.23 10.91 36.52
N GLY A 16 -7.63 12.11 36.09
CA GLY A 16 -8.88 12.27 35.40
C GLY A 16 -8.84 11.27 34.25
N ASN A 17 -9.65 10.23 34.36
CA ASN A 17 -10.11 9.47 33.21
C ASN A 17 -10.96 10.43 32.37
N LEU A 18 -10.31 11.41 31.74
CA LEU A 18 -10.70 11.80 30.41
C LEU A 18 -10.39 10.56 29.59
N ALA A 19 -11.43 9.79 29.29
CA ALA A 19 -11.43 8.92 28.14
C ALA A 19 -11.11 9.81 26.92
N VAL A 20 -9.82 10.03 26.68
CA VAL A 20 -9.31 10.52 25.41
C VAL A 20 -9.74 9.44 24.44
N ASN A 21 -10.84 9.75 23.75
CA ASN A 21 -11.58 8.88 22.85
C ASN A 21 -10.59 8.00 22.08
N ASP A 22 -10.67 6.67 22.13
CA ASP A 22 -9.68 5.76 21.49
C ASP A 22 -9.43 6.14 20.02
N SER A 23 -10.45 6.69 19.35
CA SER A 23 -10.32 7.28 18.01
C SER A 23 -9.22 8.34 17.92
N SER A 24 -9.17 9.30 18.84
CA SER A 24 -8.19 10.39 18.83
C SER A 24 -6.76 9.89 19.03
N LYS A 25 -6.55 8.81 19.79
CA LYS A 25 -5.23 8.19 19.92
C LYS A 25 -4.81 7.49 18.64
N CYS A 26 -5.73 6.79 17.98
CA CYS A 26 -5.47 6.17 16.69
C CYS A 26 -5.15 7.18 15.59
N ASP A 27 -5.80 8.34 15.61
CA ASP A 27 -5.52 9.46 14.69
C ASP A 27 -4.09 9.97 14.88
N VAL A 28 -3.68 10.18 16.14
CA VAL A 28 -2.31 10.58 16.49
C VAL A 28 -1.28 9.55 16.03
N ILE A 29 -1.53 8.24 16.19
CA ILE A 29 -0.64 7.18 15.70
C ILE A 29 -0.55 7.22 14.16
N ASN A 30 -1.68 7.38 13.48
CA ASN A 30 -1.72 7.49 12.02
C ASN A 30 -0.90 8.69 11.53
N GLU A 31 -1.10 9.87 12.11
CA GLU A 31 -0.34 11.08 11.76
C GLU A 31 1.16 10.92 12.05
N LYS A 32 1.50 10.36 13.21
CA LYS A 32 2.90 10.15 13.63
C LYS A 32 3.63 9.23 12.66
N THR A 33 3.02 8.11 12.29
CA THR A 33 3.61 7.14 11.36
C THR A 33 3.75 7.71 9.95
N ALA A 34 2.75 8.44 9.46
CA ALA A 34 2.84 9.15 8.19
C ALA A 34 3.98 10.18 8.18
N LYS A 35 4.09 10.98 9.26
CA LYS A 35 5.16 11.97 9.42
C LYS A 35 6.56 11.33 9.43
N LEU A 36 6.75 10.23 10.15
CA LEU A 36 8.05 9.55 10.21
C LEU A 36 8.50 9.03 8.83
N VAL A 37 7.58 8.45 8.06
CA VAL A 37 7.85 8.01 6.69
C VAL A 37 8.15 9.20 5.78
N TYR A 38 7.39 10.29 5.90
CA TYR A 38 7.65 11.53 5.18
C TYR A 38 9.03 12.10 5.50
N ASP A 39 9.37 12.25 6.78
CA ASP A 39 10.65 12.80 7.23
C ASP A 39 11.84 11.92 6.77
N TYR A 40 11.65 10.61 6.61
CA TYR A 40 12.66 9.73 6.02
C TYR A 40 13.02 10.13 4.59
N TYR A 41 12.05 10.50 3.74
CA TYR A 41 12.35 10.91 2.36
C TYR A 41 13.22 12.17 2.27
N PHE A 42 13.21 13.05 3.30
CA PHE A 42 14.06 14.24 3.33
C PHE A 42 15.42 14.01 3.97
N ASN A 43 15.48 13.16 4.99
CA ASN A 43 16.67 13.00 5.82
C ASN A 43 17.47 11.72 5.52
N ASN A 44 16.85 10.75 4.82
CA ASN A 44 17.39 9.42 4.57
C ASN A 44 17.85 8.69 5.85
N ASP A 45 17.17 8.95 6.98
CA ASP A 45 17.50 8.36 8.29
C ASP A 45 16.65 7.12 8.58
N LEU A 46 17.29 5.95 8.53
CA LEU A 46 16.64 4.65 8.76
C LEU A 46 16.04 4.52 10.18
N LEU A 47 16.51 5.29 11.17
CA LEU A 47 15.93 5.28 12.52
C LEU A 47 14.49 5.83 12.53
N LEU A 48 14.14 6.69 11.57
CA LEU A 48 12.78 7.17 11.39
C LEU A 48 11.85 6.03 10.93
N LEU A 49 12.35 5.15 10.06
CA LEU A 49 11.62 3.96 9.62
C LEU A 49 11.44 2.94 10.76
N ASP A 50 12.49 2.73 11.57
CA ASP A 50 12.38 1.88 12.77
C ASP A 50 11.34 2.42 13.75
N SER A 51 11.35 3.73 13.98
CA SER A 51 10.36 4.41 14.80
C SER A 51 8.95 4.27 14.20
N ALA A 52 8.81 4.37 12.87
CA ALA A 52 7.53 4.20 12.20
C ALA A 52 6.98 2.79 12.43
N LEU A 53 7.79 1.75 12.31
CA LEU A 53 7.39 0.36 12.55
C LEU A 53 6.85 0.15 13.97
N ILE A 54 7.49 0.73 14.99
CA ILE A 54 7.03 0.63 16.39
C ILE A 54 5.61 1.18 16.53
N TYR A 55 5.35 2.37 15.99
CA TYR A 55 4.02 2.98 16.06
C TYR A 55 2.98 2.26 15.20
N ILE A 56 3.38 1.74 14.03
CA ILE A 56 2.53 0.92 13.17
C ILE A 56 2.10 -0.35 13.91
N ASP A 57 3.02 -1.05 14.57
CA ASP A 57 2.73 -2.26 15.33
C ASP A 57 1.85 -1.98 16.56
N GLU A 58 1.99 -0.81 17.19
CA GLU A 58 1.03 -0.37 18.22
C GLU A 58 -0.37 -0.12 17.60
N GLY A 59 -0.41 0.54 16.45
CA GLY A 59 -1.64 0.83 15.69
C GLY A 59 -2.38 -0.44 15.30
N LEU A 60 -1.69 -1.42 14.71
CA LEU A 60 -2.30 -2.70 14.31
C LEU A 60 -2.93 -3.47 15.49
N LYS A 61 -2.43 -3.28 16.71
CA LYS A 61 -2.98 -3.94 17.91
C LYS A 61 -4.20 -3.23 18.51
N LYS A 62 -4.36 -1.92 18.26
CA LYS A 62 -5.29 -1.05 19.00
C LYS A 62 -6.29 -0.31 18.12
N CYS A 63 -6.04 -0.22 16.82
CA CYS A 63 -6.71 0.71 15.91
C CYS A 63 -7.28 -0.01 14.69
N ASN A 64 -8.26 -0.89 14.90
CA ASN A 64 -8.87 -1.70 13.83
C ASN A 64 -9.37 -0.87 12.64
N LYS A 65 -9.87 0.36 12.88
CA LYS A 65 -10.31 1.27 11.80
C LYS A 65 -9.22 1.63 10.79
N TYR A 66 -7.95 1.50 11.16
CA TYR A 66 -6.79 1.79 10.32
C TYR A 66 -5.99 0.53 9.98
N GLU A 67 -6.54 -0.66 10.22
CA GLU A 67 -5.82 -1.92 10.00
C GLU A 67 -5.26 -2.04 8.57
N LYS A 68 -6.10 -1.85 7.55
CA LYS A 68 -5.67 -1.84 6.14
C LYS A 68 -4.57 -0.81 5.90
N LEU A 69 -4.78 0.42 6.36
CA LEU A 69 -3.84 1.52 6.17
C LEU A 69 -2.48 1.25 6.84
N PHE A 70 -2.49 0.79 8.08
CA PHE A 70 -1.26 0.44 8.81
C PHE A 70 -0.56 -0.75 8.18
N SER A 71 -1.31 -1.74 7.67
CA SER A 71 -0.75 -2.89 6.97
C SER A 71 -0.03 -2.47 5.69
N LEU A 72 -0.66 -1.64 4.85
CA LEU A 72 -0.02 -1.10 3.64
C LEU A 72 1.19 -0.23 3.96
N ARG A 73 1.10 0.63 4.98
CA ARG A 73 2.23 1.46 5.43
C ARG A 73 3.37 0.62 5.96
N LYS A 74 3.10 -0.47 6.69
CA LYS A 74 4.13 -1.41 7.15
C LYS A 74 4.89 -2.01 5.98
N LEU A 75 4.16 -2.50 4.96
CA LEU A 75 4.77 -3.02 3.73
C LEU A 75 5.62 -1.96 3.03
N GLY A 76 5.15 -0.71 2.97
CA GLY A 76 5.94 0.40 2.43
C GLY A 76 7.25 0.60 3.18
N VAL A 77 7.21 0.65 4.52
CA VAL A 77 8.42 0.76 5.35
C VAL A 77 9.36 -0.43 5.16
N LEU A 78 8.84 -1.66 5.10
CA LEU A 78 9.65 -2.85 4.88
C LEU A 78 10.30 -2.85 3.49
N SER A 79 9.62 -2.34 2.46
CA SER A 79 10.19 -2.18 1.12
C SER A 79 11.36 -1.18 1.10
N LEU A 80 11.21 -0.02 1.77
CA LEU A 80 12.26 1.00 1.89
C LEU A 80 13.49 0.46 2.62
N LYS A 81 13.28 -0.41 3.61
CA LYS A 81 14.35 -1.11 4.34
C LYS A 81 14.91 -2.32 3.58
N GLN A 82 14.31 -2.71 2.44
CA GLN A 82 14.62 -3.93 1.68
C GLN A 82 14.43 -5.22 2.49
N ASN A 83 13.56 -5.18 3.51
CA ASN A 83 13.21 -6.31 4.37
C ASN A 83 12.08 -7.15 3.73
N TYR A 84 12.33 -7.71 2.54
CA TYR A 84 11.28 -8.39 1.77
C TYR A 84 10.76 -9.67 2.44
N ASN A 85 11.60 -10.42 3.16
CA ASN A 85 11.16 -11.62 3.88
C ASN A 85 10.17 -11.30 5.00
N ASP A 86 10.44 -10.25 5.78
CA ASP A 86 9.53 -9.79 6.83
C ASP A 86 8.19 -9.33 6.25
N ALA A 87 8.22 -8.72 5.05
CA ALA A 87 7.02 -8.30 4.34
C ALA A 87 6.18 -9.49 3.88
N LEU A 88 6.81 -10.53 3.31
CA LEU A 88 6.13 -11.75 2.89
C LEU A 88 5.48 -12.46 4.09
N GLN A 89 6.21 -12.64 5.19
CA GLN A 89 5.67 -13.21 6.42
C GLN A 89 4.49 -12.38 6.97
N PHE A 90 4.56 -11.05 6.86
CA PHE A 90 3.48 -10.18 7.29
C PHE A 90 2.23 -10.30 6.39
N ILE A 91 2.40 -10.42 5.06
CA ILE A 91 1.29 -10.62 4.11
C ILE A 91 0.53 -11.92 4.40
N GLU A 92 1.22 -13.00 4.80
CA GLU A 92 0.59 -14.27 5.18
C GLU A 92 -0.45 -14.08 6.29
N SER A 93 -0.21 -13.14 7.21
CA SER A 93 -1.08 -12.86 8.37
C SER A 93 -2.36 -12.09 8.04
N PHE A 94 -2.51 -11.58 6.80
CA PHE A 94 -3.70 -10.83 6.41
C PHE A 94 -4.95 -11.72 6.35
N ASP A 95 -6.08 -11.20 6.85
CA ASP A 95 -7.39 -11.78 6.60
C ASP A 95 -7.66 -11.86 5.09
N GLU A 96 -8.28 -12.94 4.63
CA GLU A 96 -8.61 -13.15 3.21
C GLU A 96 -9.51 -12.02 2.65
N ASN A 97 -10.31 -11.39 3.50
CA ASN A 97 -11.27 -10.35 3.12
C ASN A 97 -10.78 -8.92 3.43
N MET A 98 -9.52 -8.74 3.85
CA MET A 98 -8.97 -7.42 4.19
C MET A 98 -9.12 -6.40 3.03
N PHE A 99 -9.09 -6.88 1.79
CA PHE A 99 -9.19 -6.09 0.56
C PHE A 99 -10.43 -6.46 -0.25
N GLY A 100 -11.61 -6.54 0.38
CA GLY A 100 -12.82 -7.07 -0.25
C GLY A 100 -13.21 -6.45 -1.61
N GLU A 101 -12.85 -5.19 -1.85
CA GLU A 101 -13.05 -4.49 -3.12
C GLU A 101 -12.07 -4.91 -4.24
N LEU A 102 -10.94 -5.51 -3.87
CA LEU A 102 -9.90 -6.05 -4.75
C LEU A 102 -9.51 -7.47 -4.27
N PRO A 103 -10.32 -8.50 -4.55
CA PRO A 103 -10.12 -9.84 -3.99
C PRO A 103 -8.78 -10.50 -4.39
N TYR A 104 -8.14 -10.04 -5.46
CA TYR A 104 -6.81 -10.51 -5.89
C TYR A 104 -5.66 -9.86 -5.09
N PHE A 105 -5.92 -8.83 -4.29
CA PHE A 105 -4.89 -7.93 -3.79
C PHE A 105 -3.90 -8.58 -2.81
N LYS A 106 -4.33 -9.59 -2.03
CA LYS A 106 -3.41 -10.32 -1.14
C LYS A 106 -2.36 -11.09 -1.95
N ASN A 107 -2.78 -11.81 -2.99
CA ASN A 107 -1.86 -12.53 -3.87
C ASN A 107 -0.95 -11.57 -4.64
N PHE A 108 -1.53 -10.48 -5.13
CA PHE A 108 -0.79 -9.38 -5.74
C PHE A 108 0.36 -8.88 -4.84
N LEU A 109 0.09 -8.61 -3.56
CA LEU A 109 1.12 -8.16 -2.62
C LEU A 109 2.22 -9.21 -2.46
N ASN A 110 1.85 -10.48 -2.29
CA ASN A 110 2.80 -11.58 -2.18
C ASN A 110 3.71 -11.64 -3.41
N ASN A 111 3.11 -11.69 -4.60
CA ASN A 111 3.83 -11.78 -5.86
C ASN A 111 4.71 -10.53 -6.10
N ARG A 112 4.22 -9.33 -5.74
CA ARG A 112 5.01 -8.09 -5.84
C ARG A 112 6.26 -8.17 -4.97
N PHE A 113 6.14 -8.57 -3.71
CA PHE A 113 7.28 -8.62 -2.81
C PHE A 113 8.29 -9.72 -3.18
N ILE A 114 7.83 -10.85 -3.74
CA ILE A 114 8.74 -11.85 -4.32
C ILE A 114 9.46 -11.28 -5.55
N ALA A 115 8.75 -10.58 -6.43
CA ALA A 115 9.35 -9.94 -7.60
C ALA A 115 10.34 -8.83 -7.22
N MET A 116 10.07 -8.06 -6.16
CA MET A 116 10.99 -7.06 -5.62
C MET A 116 12.25 -7.70 -5.05
N GLN A 117 12.12 -8.79 -4.28
CA GLN A 117 13.26 -9.55 -3.78
C GLN A 117 14.11 -10.11 -4.93
N ALA A 118 13.47 -10.71 -5.93
CA ALA A 118 14.15 -11.24 -7.11
C ALA A 118 14.88 -10.13 -7.88
N HIS A 119 14.25 -8.96 -8.06
CA HIS A 119 14.89 -7.80 -8.69
C HIS A 119 16.11 -7.34 -7.89
N PHE A 120 16.00 -7.24 -6.56
CA PHE A 120 17.08 -6.80 -5.69
C PHE A 120 18.32 -7.69 -5.79
N VAL A 121 18.14 -9.01 -5.92
CA VAL A 121 19.26 -9.96 -6.08
C VAL A 121 19.68 -10.20 -7.54
N GLY A 122 19.07 -9.49 -8.50
CA GLY A 122 19.38 -9.61 -9.93
C GLY A 122 18.78 -10.83 -10.63
N ASP A 123 17.83 -11.54 -10.02
CA ASP A 123 17.11 -12.65 -10.65
C ASP A 123 15.96 -12.13 -11.52
N SER A 124 16.28 -11.82 -12.77
CA SER A 124 15.30 -11.34 -13.75
C SER A 124 14.26 -12.40 -14.15
N VAL A 125 14.59 -13.70 -14.05
CA VAL A 125 13.69 -14.79 -14.46
C VAL A 125 12.56 -14.90 -13.45
N THR A 126 12.90 -15.02 -12.17
CA THR A 126 11.91 -15.07 -11.08
C THR A 126 11.11 -13.77 -11.03
N ARG A 127 11.77 -12.61 -11.12
CA ARG A 127 11.08 -11.31 -11.19
C ARG A 127 10.02 -11.32 -12.29
N ASN A 128 10.40 -11.64 -13.51
CA ASN A 128 9.46 -11.61 -14.63
C ASN A 128 8.35 -12.65 -14.50
N SER A 129 8.62 -13.83 -13.91
CA SER A 129 7.58 -14.84 -13.64
C SER A 129 6.46 -14.26 -12.76
N TYR A 130 6.83 -13.69 -11.62
CA TYR A 130 5.86 -13.13 -10.68
C TYR A 130 5.19 -11.85 -11.19
N LEU A 131 5.88 -11.04 -12.00
CA LEU A 131 5.24 -9.91 -12.68
C LEU A 131 4.18 -10.38 -13.70
N ASN A 132 4.41 -11.50 -14.40
CA ASN A 132 3.40 -12.06 -15.29
C ASN A 132 2.19 -12.61 -14.53
N GLU A 133 2.41 -13.24 -13.36
CA GLU A 133 1.32 -13.69 -12.49
C GLU A 133 0.47 -12.52 -12.01
N ILE A 134 1.10 -11.41 -11.57
CA ILE A 134 0.40 -10.16 -11.21
C ILE A 134 -0.47 -9.67 -12.38
N VAL A 135 0.10 -9.58 -13.58
CA VAL A 135 -0.66 -9.13 -14.76
C VAL A 135 -1.82 -10.06 -15.05
N ALA A 136 -1.64 -11.37 -14.96
CA ALA A 136 -2.69 -12.35 -15.24
C ALA A 136 -3.86 -12.28 -14.23
N GLU A 137 -3.56 -12.12 -12.94
CA GLU A 137 -4.59 -11.97 -11.91
C GLU A 137 -5.40 -10.69 -12.09
N ILE A 138 -4.74 -9.57 -12.38
CA ILE A 138 -5.41 -8.30 -12.64
C ILE A 138 -6.22 -8.37 -13.93
N ASP A 139 -5.68 -8.95 -15.01
CA ASP A 139 -6.37 -9.12 -16.30
C ASP A 139 -7.66 -9.93 -16.15
N LEU A 140 -7.62 -11.01 -15.36
CA LEU A 140 -8.79 -11.82 -15.04
C LEU A 140 -9.84 -10.99 -14.28
N PHE A 141 -9.42 -10.25 -13.26
CA PHE A 141 -10.32 -9.39 -12.49
C PHE A 141 -10.96 -8.29 -13.36
N LEU A 142 -10.16 -7.61 -14.20
CA LEU A 142 -10.66 -6.60 -15.14
C LEU A 142 -11.65 -7.22 -16.14
N SER A 143 -11.35 -8.41 -16.67
CA SER A 143 -12.23 -9.12 -17.60
C SER A 143 -13.58 -9.49 -16.99
N MET A 144 -13.61 -9.84 -15.70
CA MET A 144 -14.84 -10.11 -14.96
C MET A 144 -15.70 -8.86 -14.75
N ASN A 145 -15.10 -7.66 -14.81
CA ASN A 145 -15.73 -6.36 -14.61
C ASN A 145 -15.75 -5.49 -15.89
N ASP A 146 -15.64 -6.10 -17.08
CA ASP A 146 -15.48 -5.39 -18.36
C ASP A 146 -16.59 -4.38 -18.64
N LYS A 147 -17.83 -4.68 -18.22
CA LYS A 147 -18.96 -3.77 -18.40
C LYS A 147 -18.84 -2.53 -17.52
N GLU A 148 -18.51 -2.70 -16.24
CA GLU A 148 -18.28 -1.59 -15.31
C GLU A 148 -17.11 -0.72 -15.77
N ILE A 149 -16.01 -1.33 -16.22
CA ILE A 149 -14.85 -0.61 -16.74
C ILE A 149 -15.22 0.23 -17.96
N LYS A 150 -15.96 -0.34 -18.93
CA LYS A 150 -16.42 0.41 -20.11
C LYS A 150 -17.35 1.56 -19.77
N ALA A 151 -18.11 1.48 -18.69
CA ALA A 151 -18.93 2.58 -18.20
C ALA A 151 -18.07 3.65 -17.51
N LEU A 152 -17.15 3.21 -16.65
CA LEU A 152 -16.21 4.07 -15.92
C LEU A 152 -15.37 4.94 -16.87
N LEU A 153 -14.78 4.33 -17.90
CA LEU A 153 -13.90 5.02 -18.85
C LEU A 153 -14.64 6.01 -19.78
N LYS A 154 -15.97 6.03 -19.76
CA LYS A 154 -16.81 6.99 -20.50
C LYS A 154 -17.19 8.21 -19.68
N LEU A 155 -16.91 8.22 -18.37
CA LEU A 155 -17.16 9.38 -17.53
C LEU A 155 -16.31 10.56 -18.01
N SER A 156 -16.91 11.75 -17.99
CA SER A 156 -16.22 12.98 -18.38
C SER A 156 -15.36 13.56 -17.26
N ASP A 157 -15.69 13.27 -16.01
CA ASP A 157 -14.93 13.72 -14.84
C ASP A 157 -13.88 12.67 -14.45
N VAL A 158 -12.60 13.06 -14.51
CA VAL A 158 -11.51 12.16 -14.13
C VAL A 158 -11.54 11.83 -12.65
N ASN A 159 -12.05 12.70 -11.78
CA ASN A 159 -12.08 12.44 -10.34
C ASN A 159 -13.05 11.30 -10.04
N GLU A 160 -14.20 11.26 -10.70
CA GLU A 160 -15.14 10.13 -10.60
C GLU A 160 -14.51 8.82 -11.09
N ILE A 161 -13.61 8.88 -12.08
CA ILE A 161 -12.82 7.72 -12.51
C ILE A 161 -11.89 7.30 -11.37
N LEU A 162 -11.10 8.22 -10.82
CA LEU A 162 -10.06 7.94 -9.82
C LEU A 162 -10.62 7.44 -8.49
N GLU A 163 -11.83 7.85 -8.10
CA GLU A 163 -12.48 7.39 -6.87
C GLU A 163 -12.99 5.93 -6.97
N ASN A 164 -13.05 5.36 -8.16
CA ASN A 164 -13.52 3.99 -8.36
C ASN A 164 -12.41 2.96 -8.10
N PRO A 165 -12.63 1.92 -7.27
CA PRO A 165 -11.64 0.87 -7.00
C PRO A 165 -11.12 0.12 -8.25
N LEU A 166 -11.91 0.04 -9.33
CA LEU A 166 -11.46 -0.55 -10.60
C LEU A 166 -10.31 0.25 -11.24
N THR A 167 -10.21 1.54 -10.93
CA THR A 167 -9.11 2.39 -11.40
C THR A 167 -7.77 1.96 -10.82
N THR A 168 -7.73 1.58 -9.54
CA THR A 168 -6.53 0.97 -8.94
C THR A 168 -6.08 -0.25 -9.73
N SER A 169 -7.03 -1.10 -10.15
CA SER A 169 -6.72 -2.30 -10.95
C SER A 169 -6.18 -1.94 -12.33
N LEU A 170 -6.76 -0.94 -13.00
CA LEU A 170 -6.27 -0.45 -14.30
C LEU A 170 -4.87 0.16 -14.20
N MET A 171 -4.63 0.99 -13.18
CA MET A 171 -3.32 1.59 -12.92
C MET A 171 -2.26 0.50 -12.69
N GLN A 172 -2.55 -0.47 -11.82
CA GLN A 172 -1.66 -1.59 -11.59
C GLN A 172 -1.41 -2.38 -12.88
N TYR A 173 -2.45 -2.74 -13.63
CA TYR A 173 -2.31 -3.48 -14.88
C TYR A 173 -1.31 -2.81 -15.84
N TYR A 174 -1.50 -1.51 -16.12
CA TYR A 174 -0.63 -0.80 -17.04
C TYR A 174 0.78 -0.59 -16.49
N TYR A 175 0.93 -0.35 -15.19
CA TYR A 175 2.24 -0.27 -14.54
C TYR A 175 3.05 -1.56 -14.71
N TYR A 176 2.48 -2.73 -14.38
CA TYR A 176 3.21 -3.99 -14.49
C TYR A 176 3.42 -4.44 -15.93
N LYS A 177 2.50 -4.10 -16.83
CA LYS A 177 2.73 -4.23 -18.27
C LYS A 177 3.93 -3.40 -18.72
N ALA A 178 4.09 -2.18 -18.22
CA ALA A 178 5.21 -1.31 -18.58
C ALA A 178 6.55 -1.88 -18.08
N LEU A 179 6.58 -2.49 -16.89
CA LEU A 179 7.78 -3.18 -16.38
C LEU A 179 8.18 -4.41 -17.21
N LEU A 180 7.21 -5.15 -17.76
CA LEU A 180 7.45 -6.37 -18.55
C LEU A 180 7.76 -6.08 -20.02
N GLU A 181 6.98 -5.18 -20.63
CA GLU A 181 7.00 -4.94 -22.08
C GLU A 181 7.81 -3.69 -22.45
N GLY A 182 8.15 -2.85 -21.47
CA GLY A 182 8.74 -1.54 -21.67
C GLY A 182 7.70 -0.42 -21.75
N ALA A 183 7.96 0.69 -21.06
CA ALA A 183 7.04 1.83 -20.94
C ALA A 183 6.59 2.38 -22.31
N GLU A 184 7.50 2.51 -23.28
CA GLU A 184 7.16 3.04 -24.61
C GLU A 184 6.15 2.15 -25.36
N ASN A 185 6.26 0.83 -25.23
CA ASN A 185 5.32 -0.10 -25.85
C ASN A 185 3.90 0.06 -25.25
N VAL A 186 3.83 0.28 -23.94
CA VAL A 186 2.54 0.49 -23.25
C VAL A 186 1.98 1.88 -23.55
N LYS A 187 2.81 2.92 -23.64
CA LYS A 187 2.40 4.27 -24.08
C LYS A 187 1.77 4.23 -25.48
N VAL A 188 2.34 3.46 -26.41
CA VAL A 188 1.74 3.28 -27.75
C VAL A 188 0.35 2.66 -27.66
N LYS A 189 0.15 1.63 -26.81
CA LYS A 189 -1.17 1.02 -26.59
C LYS A 189 -2.17 2.01 -26.00
N LEU A 190 -1.78 2.76 -24.97
CA LEU A 190 -2.63 3.78 -24.35
C LEU A 190 -3.01 4.89 -25.34
N ASN A 191 -2.08 5.33 -26.19
CA ASN A 191 -2.35 6.28 -27.26
C ASN A 191 -3.37 5.75 -28.28
N LEU A 192 -3.38 4.45 -28.57
CA LEU A 192 -4.39 3.84 -29.43
C LEU A 192 -5.77 3.84 -28.77
N LEU A 193 -5.87 3.54 -27.47
CA LEU A 193 -7.14 3.62 -26.73
C LEU A 193 -7.70 5.04 -26.72
N TYR A 194 -6.86 6.04 -26.49
CA TYR A 194 -7.25 7.45 -26.57
C TYR A 194 -7.75 7.83 -27.98
N ARG A 195 -7.01 7.47 -29.04
CA ARG A 195 -7.42 7.76 -30.43
C ARG A 195 -8.75 7.10 -30.80
N ASN A 196 -9.03 5.93 -30.23
CA ASN A 196 -10.30 5.22 -30.38
C ASN A 196 -11.41 5.73 -29.46
N GLN A 197 -11.18 6.83 -28.72
CA GLN A 197 -12.12 7.44 -27.78
C GLN A 197 -12.58 6.48 -26.68
N MET A 198 -11.71 5.52 -26.30
CA MET A 198 -12.00 4.56 -25.24
C MET A 198 -11.62 5.08 -23.86
N ILE A 199 -10.71 6.06 -23.78
CA ILE A 199 -10.28 6.73 -22.55
C ILE A 199 -10.08 8.22 -22.83
N SER A 200 -10.22 9.06 -21.79
CA SER A 200 -9.89 10.49 -21.87
C SER A 200 -8.38 10.72 -21.95
N GLU A 201 -7.98 11.89 -22.46
CA GLU A 201 -6.57 12.29 -22.50
C GLU A 201 -5.96 12.39 -21.09
N GLU A 202 -6.70 13.01 -20.17
CA GLU A 202 -6.29 13.19 -18.79
C GLU A 202 -6.09 11.85 -18.07
N PHE A 203 -7.01 10.89 -18.24
CA PHE A 203 -6.85 9.57 -17.64
C PHE A 203 -5.68 8.80 -18.26
N LYS A 204 -5.47 8.92 -19.57
CA LYS A 204 -4.29 8.36 -20.25
C LYS A 204 -2.98 8.94 -19.69
N ASP A 205 -2.92 10.25 -19.44
CA ASP A 205 -1.72 10.89 -18.88
C ASP A 205 -1.45 10.43 -17.43
N ILE A 206 -2.50 10.21 -16.64
CA ILE A 206 -2.38 9.62 -15.29
C ILE A 206 -1.85 8.17 -15.35
N LEU A 207 -2.35 7.35 -16.28
CA LEU A 207 -1.83 5.99 -16.46
C LEU A 207 -0.35 5.97 -16.89
N ILE A 208 0.12 7.02 -17.55
CA ILE A 208 1.53 7.12 -17.96
C ILE A 208 2.40 7.63 -16.81
N SER A 209 1.89 8.51 -15.95
CA SER A 209 2.69 9.14 -14.89
C SER A 209 3.21 8.14 -13.85
N ILE A 210 2.51 7.02 -13.66
CA ILE A 210 2.92 5.95 -12.74
C ILE A 210 4.06 5.07 -13.27
N PHE A 211 4.46 5.20 -14.54
CA PHE A 211 5.52 4.35 -15.10
C PHE A 211 6.91 4.66 -14.56
N ASP A 212 7.10 5.86 -14.00
CA ASP A 212 8.38 6.31 -13.45
C ASP A 212 8.55 5.95 -11.95
N GLU A 213 7.59 5.23 -11.36
CA GLU A 213 7.69 4.78 -9.98
C GLU A 213 8.81 3.77 -9.77
N ASP A 214 9.57 3.94 -8.68
CA ASP A 214 10.58 2.98 -8.26
C ASP A 214 9.93 1.65 -7.86
N PHE A 215 10.16 0.61 -8.67
CA PHE A 215 9.66 -0.74 -8.43
C PHE A 215 10.07 -1.31 -7.06
N LEU A 216 11.24 -0.91 -6.54
CA LEU A 216 11.73 -1.39 -5.24
C LEU A 216 11.08 -0.67 -4.05
N VAL A 217 10.24 0.34 -4.30
CA VAL A 217 9.46 1.04 -3.28
C VAL A 217 7.99 0.67 -3.43
N PHE A 218 7.35 0.29 -2.32
CA PHE A 218 5.90 0.06 -2.28
C PHE A 218 5.20 1.26 -1.64
N VAL A 219 4.29 1.91 -2.40
CA VAL A 219 3.58 3.12 -1.95
C VAL A 219 2.11 2.90 -1.57
N GLY A 220 1.61 1.65 -1.62
CA GLY A 220 0.35 1.27 -0.98
C GLY A 220 -0.92 1.92 -1.54
N PHE A 221 -1.06 1.96 -2.87
CA PHE A 221 -2.27 2.41 -3.59
C PHE A 221 -3.57 1.84 -3.04
#